data_AF-A0A7G2SED9-F1
#
_entry.id   AF-A0A7G2SED9-F1
#
_cell.length_a   1.000
_cell.length_b   1.000
_cell.length_c   1.000
_cell.angle_alpha   90.00
_cell.angle_beta   90.00
_cell.angle_gamma   90.00
#
_symmetry.space_group_name_H-M   'P 1'
#
loop_
_entity.id
_entity.type
_entity.pdbx_description
1 polymer ?
#
loop_
_entity_poly.entity_id
_entity_poly.type
_entity_poly.pdbx_seq_one_letter_code
_entity_poly.pdbx_strand_id
1 'polypeptide(L)'
;MVSSAAFARWRYAGNERPLLEAKVHLENNGIDVLGITNHGIFHSIYFFDPNGHRIELTYDDPCSPEKIAPITEQIKYEMLDKWTRTKRAPHHTHFLHAEELS
;
A
#
# COMPACT_ATOMS: atom_id res chain seq x y z
N MET A 1 25.20 -32.26 -2.83
CA MET A 1 24.47 -31.14 -3.47
C MET A 1 23.58 -30.51 -2.43
N VAL A 2 24.04 -29.45 -1.77
CA VAL A 2 23.19 -28.68 -0.85
C VAL A 2 22.50 -27.64 -1.72
N SER A 3 21.19 -27.77 -1.88
CA SER A 3 20.37 -26.80 -2.61
C SER A 3 20.57 -25.44 -1.95
N SER A 4 21.09 -24.48 -2.70
CA SER A 4 21.23 -23.10 -2.26
C SER A 4 19.83 -22.56 -1.99
N ALA A 5 19.47 -22.45 -0.71
CA ALA A 5 18.31 -21.70 -0.29
C ALA A 5 18.51 -20.28 -0.83
N ALA A 6 17.69 -19.93 -1.81
CA ALA A 6 17.59 -18.56 -2.30
C ALA A 6 17.15 -17.71 -1.10
N PHE A 7 18.12 -17.08 -0.44
CA PHE A 7 17.85 -15.94 0.43
C PHE A 7 17.15 -14.92 -0.45
N ALA A 8 15.83 -14.82 -0.31
CA ALA A 8 15.01 -13.81 -0.95
C ALA A 8 15.54 -12.45 -0.48
N ARG A 9 16.41 -11.84 -1.29
CA ARG A 9 16.84 -10.47 -1.11
C ARG A 9 15.62 -9.61 -1.42
N TRP A 10 14.88 -9.24 -0.39
CA TRP A 10 13.76 -8.31 -0.46
C TRP A 10 14.25 -7.02 -1.13
N ARG A 11 13.94 -6.87 -2.42
CA ARG A 11 14.13 -5.63 -3.15
C ARG A 11 12.88 -4.79 -2.89
N TYR A 12 13.06 -3.48 -2.74
CA TYR A 12 11.96 -2.53 -2.74
C TYR A 12 10.99 -2.88 -3.87
N ALA A 13 9.71 -3.08 -3.53
CA ALA A 13 8.66 -3.28 -4.51
C ALA A 13 8.41 -1.92 -5.19
N GLY A 14 9.31 -1.52 -6.09
CA GLY A 14 9.15 -0.29 -6.86
C GLY A 14 8.10 -0.40 -7.97
N ASN A 15 7.40 -1.54 -8.05
CA ASN A 15 6.34 -1.85 -9.00
C ASN A 15 5.62 -3.14 -8.58
N GLU A 16 4.63 -3.54 -9.37
CA GLU A 16 3.76 -4.70 -9.15
C GLU A 16 4.50 -6.04 -9.01
N ARG A 17 5.58 -6.26 -9.77
CA ARG A 17 6.19 -7.59 -9.88
C ARG A 17 6.72 -8.12 -8.53
N PRO A 18 7.55 -7.40 -7.75
CA PRO A 18 7.96 -7.85 -6.43
C PRO A 18 6.80 -8.12 -5.46
N LEU A 19 5.67 -7.40 -5.60
CA LEU A 19 4.49 -7.63 -4.77
C LEU A 19 3.85 -8.98 -5.11
N LEU A 20 3.71 -9.30 -6.39
CA LEU A 20 3.21 -10.61 -6.85
C LEU A 20 4.14 -11.76 -6.48
N GLU A 21 5.46 -11.56 -6.60
CA GLU A 21 6.46 -12.54 -6.15
C GLU A 21 6.34 -12.82 -4.64
N ALA A 22 6.16 -11.76 -3.83
CA ALA A 22 5.94 -11.89 -2.39
C ALA A 22 4.64 -12.62 -2.07
N LYS A 23 3.53 -12.30 -2.77
CA LYS A 23 2.25 -13.00 -2.63
C LYS A 23 2.40 -14.50 -2.87
N VAL A 24 2.99 -14.89 -4.01
CA VAL A 24 3.20 -16.31 -4.36
C VAL A 24 4.09 -17.00 -3.32
N HIS A 25 5.13 -16.33 -2.85
CA HIS A 25 5.99 -16.87 -1.80
C HIS A 25 5.21 -17.14 -0.50
N LEU A 26 4.38 -16.20 -0.07
CA LEU A 26 3.55 -16.32 1.14
C LEU A 26 2.53 -17.46 1.01
N GLU A 27 1.79 -17.52 -0.10
CA GLU A 27 0.79 -18.56 -0.36
C GLU A 27 1.42 -19.97 -0.40
N ASN A 28 2.61 -20.11 -1.01
CA ASN A 28 3.35 -21.37 -1.02
C ASN A 28 3.83 -21.82 0.38
N ASN A 29 3.87 -20.92 1.36
CA ASN A 29 4.20 -21.21 2.75
C ASN A 29 2.97 -21.29 3.66
N GLY A 30 1.76 -21.40 3.08
CA GLY A 30 0.52 -21.59 3.84
C GLY A 30 -0.02 -20.33 4.51
N ILE A 31 0.48 -19.14 4.12
CA ILE A 31 -0.09 -17.87 4.55
C ILE A 31 -1.17 -17.47 3.55
N ASP A 32 -2.39 -17.23 4.03
CA ASP A 32 -3.48 -16.72 3.21
C ASP A 32 -3.27 -15.22 2.95
N VAL A 33 -3.39 -14.82 1.67
CA VAL A 33 -3.08 -13.46 1.21
C VAL A 33 -4.26 -12.91 0.43
N LEU A 34 -4.78 -11.77 0.88
CA LEU A 34 -5.75 -11.01 0.12
C LEU A 34 -5.12 -10.54 -1.20
N GLY A 35 -5.86 -10.69 -2.30
CA GLY A 35 -5.45 -10.21 -3.62
C GLY A 35 -5.11 -8.72 -3.63
N ILE A 36 -4.54 -8.24 -4.74
CA ILE A 36 -4.13 -6.85 -4.87
C ILE A 36 -5.32 -5.92 -4.63
N THR A 37 -5.16 -4.97 -3.72
CA THR A 37 -6.10 -3.89 -3.43
C THR A 37 -5.54 -2.60 -4.03
N ASN A 38 -6.37 -1.85 -4.75
CA ASN A 38 -6.01 -0.56 -5.34
C ASN A 38 -6.48 0.57 -4.41
N HIS A 39 -5.53 1.34 -3.86
CA HIS A 39 -5.79 2.49 -2.98
C HIS A 39 -5.63 3.85 -3.71
N GLY A 40 -5.71 3.84 -5.04
CA GLY A 40 -5.59 5.01 -5.90
C GLY A 40 -4.15 5.44 -6.16
N ILE A 41 -3.37 5.73 -5.11
CA ILE A 41 -1.97 6.19 -5.22
C ILE A 41 -0.93 5.10 -4.95
N PHE A 42 -1.37 3.94 -4.47
CA PHE A 42 -0.56 2.74 -4.29
C PHE A 42 -1.44 1.50 -4.37
N HIS A 43 -0.80 0.36 -4.55
CA HIS A 43 -1.43 -0.95 -4.53
C HIS A 43 -0.84 -1.78 -3.40
N SER A 44 -1.62 -2.69 -2.85
CA SER A 44 -1.21 -3.49 -1.71
C SER A 44 -1.71 -4.93 -1.74
N ILE A 45 -1.06 -5.80 -0.96
CA ILE A 45 -1.63 -7.08 -0.51
C ILE A 45 -1.66 -7.09 1.01
N TYR A 46 -2.62 -7.81 1.59
CA TYR A 46 -2.78 -7.96 3.04
C TYR A 46 -2.73 -9.42 3.45
N PHE A 47 -2.09 -9.70 4.57
CA PHE A 47 -2.05 -11.04 5.18
C PHE A 47 -1.81 -10.95 6.69
N PHE A 48 -2.01 -12.06 7.40
CA PHE A 48 -1.60 -12.19 8.79
C PHE A 48 -0.26 -12.90 8.90
N ASP A 49 0.67 -12.36 9.67
CA ASP A 49 1.91 -13.07 10.02
C ASP A 49 1.60 -14.25 10.97
N PRO A 50 2.56 -15.16 11.21
CA PRO A 50 2.37 -16.28 12.12
C PRO A 50 2.09 -15.88 13.59
N ASN A 51 2.36 -14.63 13.98
CA ASN A 51 2.04 -14.09 15.30
C ASN A 51 0.64 -13.44 15.37
N GLY A 52 -0.08 -13.38 14.24
CA GLY A 52 -1.40 -12.76 14.13
C GLY A 52 -1.39 -11.26 13.85
N HIS A 53 -0.25 -10.67 13.47
CA HIS A 53 -0.21 -9.27 13.03
C HIS A 53 -0.67 -9.13 11.58
N ARG A 54 -1.54 -8.15 11.31
CA ARG A 54 -1.91 -7.79 9.93
C ARG A 54 -0.80 -6.98 9.29
N ILE A 55 -0.23 -7.53 8.22
CA ILE A 55 0.84 -6.89 7.43
C ILE A 55 0.28 -6.43 6.09
N GLU A 56 0.80 -5.30 5.63
CA GLU A 56 0.55 -4.73 4.30
C GLU A 56 1.89 -4.62 3.57
N LEU A 57 1.95 -5.15 2.35
CA LEU A 57 3.05 -4.88 1.42
C LEU A 57 2.49 -4.02 0.29
N THR A 58 3.24 -2.98 -0.11
CA THR A 58 2.75 -1.97 -1.07
C THR A 58 3.77 -1.65 -2.16
N TYR A 59 3.27 -1.09 -3.26
CA TYR A 59 4.05 -0.32 -4.24
C TYR A 59 3.27 0.90 -4.71
N ASP A 60 3.97 1.98 -5.06
CA ASP A 60 3.35 3.22 -5.56
C ASP A 60 2.72 3.01 -6.94
N ASP A 61 1.50 3.50 -7.13
CA ASP A 61 0.86 3.51 -8.46
C ASP A 61 1.71 4.36 -9.42
N PRO A 62 1.94 3.93 -10.68
CA PRO A 62 2.72 4.71 -11.63
C PRO A 62 2.16 6.12 -11.88
N CYS A 63 0.84 6.32 -11.71
CA CYS A 63 0.18 7.62 -11.84
C CYS A 63 0.06 8.38 -10.49
N SER A 64 0.69 7.88 -9.44
CA SER A 64 0.71 8.52 -8.11
C SER A 64 1.24 9.97 -8.15
N PRO A 65 2.34 10.29 -8.88
CA PRO A 65 2.83 11.67 -8.98
C PRO A 65 1.77 12.65 -9.51
N GLU A 66 1.02 12.27 -10.54
CA GLU A 66 -0.02 13.10 -11.14
C GLU A 66 -1.23 13.25 -10.21
N LYS A 67 -1.63 12.17 -9.52
CA LYS A 67 -2.73 12.18 -8.55
C LYS A 67 -2.41 13.04 -7.32
N ILE A 68 -1.14 13.09 -6.91
CA ILE A 68 -0.68 13.87 -5.74
C ILE A 68 -0.36 15.32 -6.10
N ALA A 69 -0.04 15.65 -7.36
CA ALA A 69 0.33 16.99 -7.80
C ALA A 69 -0.61 18.12 -7.33
N PRO A 70 -1.96 17.94 -7.26
CA PRO A 70 -2.86 18.97 -6.75
C PRO A 70 -2.75 19.23 -5.24
N ILE A 71 -2.13 18.33 -4.47
CA ILE A 71 -2.03 18.38 -3.01
C ILE A 71 -0.83 19.24 -2.61
N THR A 72 -1.03 20.55 -2.66
CA THR A 72 -0.02 21.55 -2.32
C THR A 72 0.33 21.53 -0.83
N GLU A 73 1.46 22.14 -0.46
CA GLU A 73 1.86 22.31 0.94
C GLU A 73 0.79 23.09 1.75
N GLN A 74 0.20 24.13 1.16
CA GLN A 74 -0.87 24.91 1.76
C GLN A 74 -2.09 24.04 2.10
N ILE A 75 -2.53 23.17 1.17
CA ILE A 75 -3.65 22.25 1.41
C ILE A 75 -3.32 21.28 2.56
N LYS A 76 -2.08 20.80 2.64
CA LYS A 76 -1.64 19.91 3.74
C LYS A 76 -1.80 20.61 5.11
N TYR A 77 -1.39 21.87 5.23
CA TYR A 77 -1.58 22.64 6.46
C TYR A 77 -3.06 22.88 6.77
N GLU A 78 -3.87 23.25 5.78
CA GLU A 78 -5.31 23.44 5.96
C GLU A 78 -6.03 22.16 6.42
N MET A 79 -5.60 21.00 5.89
CA MET A 79 -6.07 19.68 6.32
C MET A 79 -5.74 19.42 7.80
N LEU A 80 -4.50 19.70 8.23
CA LEU A 80 -4.05 19.51 9.62
C LEU A 80 -4.76 20.46 10.59
N ASP A 81 -4.95 21.72 10.22
CA ASP A 81 -5.66 22.72 11.03
C ASP A 81 -7.13 22.32 11.23
N LYS A 82 -7.79 21.88 10.15
CA LYS A 82 -9.17 21.39 10.22
C LYS A 82 -9.28 20.16 11.11
N TRP A 83 -8.37 19.19 10.96
CA TRP A 83 -8.36 18.00 11.81
C TRP A 83 -8.09 18.36 13.28
N THR A 84 -7.18 19.31 13.56
CA THR A 84 -6.87 19.71 14.93
C THR A 84 -8.10 20.23 15.67
N ARG A 85 -8.98 20.96 14.98
CA ARG A 85 -10.23 21.50 15.55
C ARG A 85 -11.38 20.49 15.60
N THR A 86 -11.51 19.64 14.58
CA THR A 86 -12.70 18.79 14.40
C THR A 86 -12.49 17.33 14.78
N LYS A 87 -11.23 16.87 14.81
CA LYS A 87 -10.82 15.46 14.94
C LYS A 87 -11.48 14.53 13.92
N ARG A 88 -11.88 15.08 12.77
CA ARG A 88 -12.48 14.34 11.65
C ARG A 88 -11.56 14.37 10.45
N ALA A 89 -11.60 13.31 9.66
CA ALA A 89 -10.85 13.22 8.42
C ALA A 89 -11.21 14.42 7.50
N PRO A 90 -10.22 15.18 7.01
CA PRO A 90 -10.45 16.32 6.14
C PRO A 90 -10.92 15.87 4.75
N HIS A 91 -11.74 16.70 4.08
CA HIS A 91 -12.37 16.29 2.84
C HIS A 91 -11.53 16.47 1.57
N HIS A 92 -10.45 17.26 1.65
CA HIS A 92 -9.71 17.76 0.49
C HIS A 92 -9.20 16.67 -0.46
N THR A 93 -8.92 15.46 0.03
CA THR A 93 -8.30 14.38 -0.76
C THR A 93 -9.19 13.16 -0.93
N HIS A 94 -10.52 13.25 -0.69
CA HIS A 94 -11.43 12.09 -0.88
C HIS A 94 -11.39 11.51 -2.29
N PHE A 95 -11.08 12.35 -3.30
CA PHE A 95 -10.97 11.91 -4.68
C PHE A 95 -9.91 10.81 -4.88
N LEU A 96 -8.90 10.71 -4.01
CA LEU A 96 -7.90 9.64 -4.08
C LEU A 96 -8.49 8.25 -3.81
N HIS A 97 -9.55 8.18 -3.02
CA HIS A 97 -10.20 6.93 -2.60
C HIS A 97 -11.50 6.66 -3.35
N ALA A 98 -11.86 7.49 -4.34
CA ALA A 98 -13.15 7.41 -5.02
C ALA A 98 -13.33 6.07 -5.75
N GLU A 99 -12.27 5.55 -6.39
CA GLU A 99 -12.28 4.25 -7.07
C GLU A 99 -12.25 3.07 -6.10
N GLU A 100 -11.55 3.22 -4.96
CA GLU A 100 -11.46 2.18 -3.93
C GLU A 100 -12.80 1.93 -3.24
N LEU A 101 -13.61 2.98 -3.10
CA LEU A 101 -14.84 2.98 -2.29
C LEU A 101 -16.14 3.02 -3.12
N SER A 102 -16.06 2.90 -4.45
CA SER A 102 -17.22 2.80 -5.36
C SER A 102 -17.80 1.39 -5.40
#